data_AF-A0A0G1XA40-F1
#
_entry.id   AF-A0A0G1XA40-F1
#
_cell.length_a   1.000
_cell.length_b   1.000
_cell.length_c   1.000
_cell.angle_alpha   90.00
_cell.angle_beta   90.00
_cell.angle_gamma   90.00
#
_symmetry.space_group_name_H-M   'P 1'
#
loop_
_entity.id
_entity.type
_entity.pdbx_description
1 polymer ?
#
loop_
_entity_poly.entity_id
_entity_poly.type
_entity_poly.pdbx_seq_one_letter_code
_entity_poly.pdbx_strand_id
1 'polypeptide(L)'
;MALYRGTLKWTKEDRYGYIDQTTVEPPIETTDGIFVHGNDCNRPLRVGMELEFGVQPDEKRGKGFFRTPYAHETPESRFAGLANDGVTLGVPEHALLQPSFFVSWCVDAKTAAKIKKQSLEGDALGLLIIQYPLSNSDDRHQSLKERRQIIALNKPMAVLSFNTSGRHRVVGVIVNQWGSQRDLIDRYLNMRDGEYTSNVISSHGDCLTSIKMLGSSCFDIDMPEALFAEKPRDYEWVNSFFKNKPRDECAFRDRRLLVYPFQLVRFPYLGVKAIVKFAVALLGVIVLNLVGMRGINYAPLRHPLKMSPGNVGADVTGSRFIWKMGNRHLIFPFIFSPLTILQVLIVAVLTVGLGALLQLLTAFAIGMLVTGVFFGFVSLVLFWAEGVDWNAKFERLNRKLNESTRAAAKRKCFANEENARRKKLDLEREVQELICETTGPRTPDIRRLKFRPSTIYFYAVALKWKVCRNFSAS
;
A
#
# COMPACT_ATOMS: atom_id res chain seq x y z
N MET A 1 -45.95 14.05 3.41
CA MET A 1 -45.47 15.41 3.77
C MET A 1 -44.89 16.02 2.50
N ALA A 2 -45.14 17.31 2.25
CA ALA A 2 -44.46 18.02 1.18
C ALA A 2 -42.98 18.15 1.53
N LEU A 3 -42.11 17.89 0.56
CA LEU A 3 -40.67 18.11 0.65
C LEU A 3 -40.36 19.48 0.05
N TYR A 4 -39.56 20.24 0.77
CA TYR A 4 -39.08 21.55 0.38
C TYR A 4 -37.57 21.50 0.19
N ARG A 5 -37.03 22.35 -0.68
CA ARG A 5 -35.60 22.51 -0.89
C ARG A 5 -35.20 23.95 -0.55
N GLY A 6 -34.05 24.18 0.08
CA GLY A 6 -33.60 25.54 0.41
C GLY A 6 -32.22 25.59 1.05
N THR A 7 -31.61 26.77 1.10
CA THR A 7 -30.23 26.98 1.53
C THR A 7 -30.13 27.51 2.96
N LEU A 8 -29.22 26.97 3.75
CA LEU A 8 -28.98 27.41 5.12
C LEU A 8 -28.28 28.78 5.15
N LYS A 9 -28.98 29.79 5.67
CA LYS A 9 -28.50 31.18 5.72
C LYS A 9 -27.43 31.41 6.78
N TRP A 10 -27.63 30.85 7.96
CA TRP A 10 -26.71 30.97 9.09
C TRP A 10 -26.91 29.82 10.09
N THR A 11 -25.87 29.55 10.88
CA THR A 11 -25.86 28.50 11.91
C THR A 11 -25.13 29.00 13.15
N LYS A 12 -25.48 28.48 14.33
CA LYS A 12 -24.76 28.71 15.58
C LYS A 12 -24.16 27.40 16.09
N GLU A 13 -22.85 27.26 15.91
CA GLU A 13 -22.05 26.12 16.39
C GLU A 13 -22.68 24.75 16.04
N ASP A 14 -23.25 24.65 14.84
CA ASP A 14 -23.92 23.45 14.30
C ASP A 14 -25.15 22.97 15.11
N ARG A 15 -25.52 23.66 16.20
CA ARG A 15 -26.64 23.26 17.07
C ARG A 15 -27.99 23.61 16.47
N TYR A 16 -28.07 24.75 15.81
CA TYR A 16 -29.27 25.20 15.11
C TYR A 16 -28.93 26.28 14.08
N GLY A 17 -29.82 26.47 13.11
CA GLY A 17 -29.71 27.48 12.08
C GLY A 17 -31.05 27.85 11.48
N TYR A 18 -31.01 28.68 10.45
CA TYR A 18 -32.20 29.08 9.69
C TYR A 18 -31.95 28.93 8.19
N ILE A 19 -32.95 28.36 7.52
CA ILE A 19 -32.99 28.23 6.06
C ILE A 19 -33.53 29.55 5.48
N ASP A 20 -32.87 30.06 4.45
CA ASP A 20 -33.27 31.30 3.79
C ASP A 20 -34.57 31.09 3.00
N GLN A 21 -35.64 31.75 3.43
CA GLN A 21 -36.95 31.67 2.78
C GLN A 21 -36.92 32.00 1.28
N THR A 22 -35.98 32.86 0.85
CA THR A 22 -35.86 33.27 -0.56
C THR A 22 -35.36 32.15 -1.47
N THR A 23 -34.74 31.12 -0.88
CA THR A 23 -34.23 29.95 -1.59
C THR A 23 -35.17 28.75 -1.48
N VAL A 24 -36.30 28.89 -0.77
CA VAL A 24 -37.19 27.75 -0.50
C VAL A 24 -38.08 27.48 -1.72
N GLU A 25 -38.05 26.24 -2.19
CA GLU A 25 -38.89 25.76 -3.29
C GLU A 25 -39.76 24.58 -2.84
N PRO A 26 -41.11 24.67 -2.94
CA PRO A 26 -41.89 25.87 -3.27
C PRO A 26 -41.84 26.94 -2.17
N PRO A 27 -42.00 28.24 -2.50
CA PRO A 27 -41.83 29.34 -1.55
C PRO A 27 -42.81 29.26 -0.38
N ILE A 28 -42.32 29.61 0.82
CA ILE A 28 -43.11 29.70 2.04
C ILE A 28 -42.90 31.09 2.62
N GLU A 29 -43.99 31.82 2.88
CA GLU A 29 -43.94 33.08 3.60
C GLU A 29 -43.67 32.82 5.08
N THR A 30 -42.52 33.27 5.57
CA THR A 30 -42.18 33.21 7.00
C THR A 30 -41.61 34.55 7.46
N THR A 31 -41.56 34.78 8.77
CA THR A 31 -41.03 36.04 9.30
C THR A 31 -39.50 36.06 9.34
N ASP A 32 -38.88 34.93 9.72
CA ASP A 32 -37.44 34.84 10.06
C ASP A 32 -36.72 33.67 9.38
N GLY A 33 -37.28 33.11 8.30
CA GLY A 33 -36.84 31.86 7.70
C GLY A 33 -37.43 30.62 8.37
N ILE A 34 -36.87 29.45 8.06
CA ILE A 34 -37.33 28.16 8.61
C ILE A 34 -36.28 27.64 9.57
N PHE A 35 -36.67 27.43 10.83
CA PHE A 35 -35.74 26.99 11.87
C PHE A 35 -35.36 25.52 11.69
N VAL A 36 -34.07 25.22 11.77
CA VAL A 36 -33.55 23.85 11.77
C VAL A 36 -32.69 23.61 12.99
N HIS A 37 -32.96 22.52 13.71
CA HIS A 37 -32.11 22.04 14.79
C HIS A 37 -31.07 21.08 14.22
N GLY A 38 -29.84 21.08 14.75
CA GLY A 38 -28.76 20.21 14.29
C GLY A 38 -29.10 18.72 14.42
N ASN A 39 -29.87 18.35 15.45
CA ASN A 39 -30.35 16.98 15.65
C ASN A 39 -31.44 16.54 14.64
N ASP A 40 -32.13 17.49 14.02
CA ASP A 40 -33.16 17.19 13.01
C ASP A 40 -32.51 17.04 11.62
N CYS A 41 -31.22 17.36 11.49
CA CYS A 41 -30.47 17.22 10.26
C CYS A 41 -29.65 15.91 10.30
N ASN A 42 -29.53 15.22 9.17
CA ASN A 42 -28.64 14.06 9.05
C ASN A 42 -27.14 14.42 9.08
N ARG A 43 -26.81 15.72 9.11
CA ARG A 43 -25.44 16.25 9.06
C ARG A 43 -25.29 17.53 9.92
N PRO A 44 -24.08 17.84 10.41
CA PRO A 44 -23.80 19.13 11.05
C PRO A 44 -24.13 20.31 10.12
N LEU A 45 -24.80 21.32 10.66
CA LEU A 45 -25.32 22.46 9.89
C LEU A 45 -24.21 23.42 9.46
N ARG A 46 -24.08 23.71 8.16
CA ARG A 46 -23.10 24.66 7.60
C ARG A 46 -23.75 25.76 6.75
N VAL A 47 -23.23 26.98 6.82
CA VAL A 47 -23.76 28.09 6.01
C VAL A 47 -23.60 27.77 4.52
N GLY A 48 -24.64 28.05 3.72
CA GLY A 48 -24.68 27.71 2.29
C GLY A 48 -25.12 26.27 2.00
N MET A 49 -25.48 25.50 3.02
CA MET A 49 -25.95 24.12 2.87
C MET A 49 -27.33 24.06 2.22
N GLU A 50 -27.49 23.40 1.08
CA GLU A 50 -28.81 23.12 0.51
C GLU A 50 -29.40 21.87 1.15
N LEU A 51 -30.59 22.02 1.72
CA LEU A 51 -31.32 21.01 2.45
C LEU A 51 -32.60 20.64 1.71
N GLU A 52 -32.94 19.36 1.71
CA GLU A 52 -34.29 18.84 1.48
C GLU A 52 -34.95 18.57 2.84
N PHE A 53 -36.09 19.18 3.12
CA PHE A 53 -36.68 19.15 4.46
C PHE A 53 -38.20 19.15 4.44
N GLY A 54 -38.79 18.67 5.53
CA GLY A 54 -40.22 18.86 5.82
C GLY A 54 -40.45 20.13 6.61
N VAL A 55 -41.65 20.69 6.54
CA VAL A 55 -42.00 21.92 7.26
C VAL A 55 -43.18 21.67 8.21
N GLN A 56 -43.08 22.17 9.44
CA GLN A 56 -44.13 22.14 10.44
C GLN A 56 -44.23 23.50 11.15
N PRO A 57 -45.43 23.99 11.49
CA PRO A 57 -45.58 25.16 12.35
C PRO A 57 -44.83 24.98 13.68
N ASP A 58 -44.10 26.00 14.11
CA ASP A 58 -43.42 25.99 15.41
C ASP A 58 -44.35 26.53 16.50
N GLU A 59 -45.04 25.62 17.19
CA GLU A 59 -45.98 25.92 18.27
C GLU A 59 -45.35 26.77 19.38
N LYS A 60 -44.03 26.68 19.59
CA LYS A 60 -43.34 27.42 20.65
C LYS A 60 -43.16 28.91 20.35
N ARG A 61 -43.09 29.28 19.07
CA ARG A 61 -42.82 30.66 18.64
C ARG A 61 -44.07 31.40 18.16
N GLY A 62 -45.15 30.67 17.90
CA GLY A 62 -46.43 31.23 17.50
C GLY A 62 -46.64 31.24 15.98
N LYS A 63 -47.69 31.94 15.54
CA LYS A 63 -48.13 31.96 14.13
C LYS A 63 -47.05 32.61 13.24
N GLY A 64 -46.80 32.01 12.07
CA GLY A 64 -45.83 32.49 11.08
C GLY A 64 -44.41 31.94 11.24
N PHE A 65 -44.14 31.19 12.32
CA PHE A 65 -42.88 30.50 12.53
C PHE A 65 -42.98 29.04 12.13
N PHE A 66 -41.94 28.57 11.45
CA PHE A 66 -41.85 27.19 10.98
C PHE A 66 -40.54 26.57 11.43
N ARG A 67 -40.60 25.26 11.70
CA ARG A 67 -39.43 24.43 11.96
C ARG A 67 -39.42 23.22 11.02
N THR A 68 -38.24 22.71 10.75
CA THR A 68 -38.08 21.43 10.06
C THR A 68 -37.91 20.30 11.07
N PRO A 69 -38.84 19.33 11.14
CA PRO A 69 -38.67 18.15 11.99
C PRO A 69 -37.68 17.12 11.41
N TYR A 70 -37.30 17.25 10.14
CA TYR A 70 -36.25 16.47 9.49
C TYR A 70 -35.68 17.25 8.30
N ALA A 71 -34.35 17.26 8.18
CA ALA A 71 -33.62 17.86 7.08
C ALA A 71 -32.52 16.90 6.59
N HIS A 72 -32.39 16.83 5.26
CA HIS A 72 -31.38 16.03 4.59
C HIS A 72 -30.54 16.93 3.70
N GLU A 73 -29.22 16.86 3.83
CA GLU A 73 -28.34 17.54 2.89
C GLU A 73 -28.48 17.00 1.47
N THR A 74 -28.70 17.90 0.52
CA THR A 74 -28.71 17.55 -0.90
C THR A 74 -27.34 17.00 -1.33
N PRO A 75 -27.28 16.10 -2.34
CA PRO A 75 -26.02 15.70 -2.96
C PRO A 75 -25.17 16.89 -3.43
N GLU A 76 -25.78 17.89 -4.06
CA GLU A 76 -25.17 19.08 -4.63
C GLU A 76 -24.43 19.90 -3.58
N SER A 77 -25.09 20.15 -2.44
CA SER A 77 -24.45 20.87 -1.34
C SER A 77 -23.36 20.08 -0.64
N ARG A 78 -23.48 18.74 -0.60
CA ARG A 78 -22.37 17.85 -0.18
C ARG A 78 -21.12 18.04 -1.04
N PHE A 79 -21.29 18.21 -2.35
CA PHE A 79 -20.17 18.50 -3.25
C PHE A 79 -19.58 19.90 -2.99
N ALA A 80 -20.43 20.90 -2.77
CA ALA A 80 -19.98 22.27 -2.51
C ALA A 80 -19.09 22.36 -1.26
N GLY A 81 -19.37 21.58 -0.21
CA GLY A 81 -18.51 21.52 0.98
C GLY A 81 -17.13 20.88 0.76
N LEU A 82 -16.98 20.07 -0.29
CA LEU A 82 -15.72 19.42 -0.69
C LEU A 82 -14.97 20.22 -1.77
N ALA A 83 -15.66 21.12 -2.46
CA ALA A 83 -15.11 21.99 -3.50
C ALA A 83 -14.92 23.40 -2.94
N ASN A 84 -13.71 23.73 -2.50
CA ASN A 84 -13.31 25.12 -2.33
C ASN A 84 -12.78 25.63 -3.67
N ASP A 85 -13.49 26.59 -4.24
CA ASP A 85 -13.13 27.26 -5.49
C ASP A 85 -11.62 27.45 -5.63
N GLY A 86 -11.08 27.06 -6.78
CA GLY A 86 -9.70 27.29 -7.16
C GLY A 86 -8.91 26.08 -7.64
N VAL A 87 -9.49 24.88 -7.61
CA VAL A 87 -8.97 23.70 -8.31
C VAL A 87 -10.04 23.17 -9.24
N THR A 88 -9.68 22.75 -10.44
CA THR A 88 -10.58 22.08 -11.37
C THR A 88 -9.93 20.78 -11.80
N LEU A 89 -10.60 19.66 -11.54
CA LEU A 89 -10.18 18.33 -11.97
C LEU A 89 -10.77 18.02 -13.35
N GLY A 90 -9.92 17.63 -14.29
CA GLY A 90 -10.31 17.18 -15.63
C GLY A 90 -10.31 15.66 -15.71
N VAL A 91 -11.45 15.09 -16.07
CA VAL A 91 -11.65 13.65 -16.30
C VAL A 91 -11.92 13.43 -17.80
N PRO A 92 -11.36 12.40 -18.45
CA PRO A 92 -11.63 12.17 -19.86
C PRO A 92 -13.09 11.68 -20.03
N GLU A 93 -13.79 12.13 -21.06
CA GLU A 93 -15.16 11.69 -21.35
C GLU A 93 -15.26 10.16 -21.52
N HIS A 94 -14.19 9.52 -21.99
CA HIS A 94 -14.07 8.07 -22.16
C HIS A 94 -13.39 7.36 -20.97
N ALA A 95 -13.33 7.99 -19.78
CA ALA A 95 -12.70 7.40 -18.59
C ALA A 95 -13.27 6.03 -18.18
N LEU A 96 -14.50 5.73 -18.59
CA LEU A 96 -15.26 4.54 -18.18
C LEU A 96 -14.94 3.27 -18.97
N LEU A 97 -13.89 3.26 -19.80
CA LEU A 97 -13.47 2.07 -20.55
C LEU A 97 -12.45 1.20 -19.80
N GLN A 98 -11.86 1.72 -18.70
CA GLN A 98 -10.80 1.04 -17.95
C GLN A 98 -10.95 1.32 -16.45
N PRO A 99 -10.53 0.39 -15.56
CA PRO A 99 -10.57 0.61 -14.11
C PRO A 99 -9.50 1.60 -13.63
N SER A 100 -8.72 2.17 -14.55
CA SER A 100 -7.73 3.19 -14.27
C SER A 100 -7.72 4.21 -15.41
N PHE A 101 -7.62 5.49 -15.09
CA PHE A 101 -7.59 6.58 -16.08
C PHE A 101 -6.74 7.74 -15.59
N PHE A 102 -6.46 8.68 -16.50
CA PHE A 102 -5.69 9.87 -16.20
C PHE A 102 -6.61 10.98 -15.74
N VAL A 103 -6.23 11.67 -14.67
CA VAL A 103 -6.86 12.92 -14.23
C VAL A 103 -5.86 14.04 -14.40
N SER A 104 -6.33 15.13 -14.98
CA SER A 104 -5.60 16.38 -15.05
C SER A 104 -6.17 17.37 -14.04
N TRP A 105 -5.45 18.44 -13.79
CA TRP A 105 -5.98 19.56 -13.04
C TRP A 105 -5.42 20.88 -13.54
N CYS A 106 -6.15 21.93 -13.20
CA CYS A 106 -5.70 23.30 -13.27
C CYS A 106 -6.22 24.05 -12.05
N VAL A 107 -5.70 25.26 -11.81
CA VAL A 107 -6.08 26.11 -10.69
C VAL A 107 -6.54 27.48 -11.19
N ASP A 108 -7.33 28.19 -10.39
CA ASP A 108 -7.66 29.57 -10.69
C ASP A 108 -6.46 30.51 -10.45
N ALA A 109 -6.51 31.71 -11.02
CA ALA A 109 -5.42 32.69 -10.86
C ALA A 109 -5.19 33.08 -9.38
N LYS A 110 -6.26 33.11 -8.57
CA LYS A 110 -6.19 33.47 -7.15
C LYS A 110 -5.46 32.39 -6.33
N THR A 111 -5.74 31.11 -6.55
CA THR A 111 -5.06 29.99 -5.90
C THR A 111 -3.64 29.84 -6.41
N ALA A 112 -3.40 30.06 -7.71
CA ALA A 112 -2.05 30.14 -8.27
C ALA A 112 -1.19 31.18 -7.54
N ALA A 113 -1.73 32.37 -7.24
CA ALA A 113 -1.02 33.40 -6.50
C ALA A 113 -0.68 32.95 -5.07
N LYS A 114 -1.58 32.23 -4.39
CA LYS A 114 -1.33 31.65 -3.06
C LYS A 114 -0.25 30.57 -3.09
N ILE A 115 -0.31 29.67 -4.08
CA ILE A 115 0.69 28.62 -4.34
C ILE A 115 2.08 29.26 -4.53
N LYS A 116 2.16 30.28 -5.39
CA LYS A 116 3.41 31.02 -5.62
C LYS A 116 3.97 31.59 -4.33
N LYS A 117 3.12 32.26 -3.53
CA LYS A 117 3.53 32.84 -2.24
C LYS A 117 4.08 31.78 -1.29
N GLN A 118 3.36 30.68 -1.06
CA GLN A 118 3.79 29.62 -0.13
C GLN A 118 5.03 28.88 -0.62
N SER A 119 5.16 28.65 -1.93
CA SER A 119 6.36 28.03 -2.48
C SER A 119 7.62 28.89 -2.30
N LEU A 120 7.48 30.22 -2.37
CA LEU A 120 8.56 31.17 -2.08
C LEU A 120 8.92 31.22 -0.59
N GLU A 121 7.98 30.93 0.29
CA GLU A 121 8.21 30.77 1.74
C GLU A 121 8.93 29.46 2.08
N GLY A 122 9.09 28.55 1.11
CA GLY A 122 9.78 27.27 1.26
C GLY A 122 8.86 26.12 1.69
N ASP A 123 7.54 26.28 1.60
CA ASP A 123 6.60 25.19 1.82
C ASP A 123 6.63 24.18 0.68
N ALA A 124 6.61 22.90 1.03
CA ALA A 124 6.34 21.84 0.07
C ALA A 124 4.85 21.83 -0.26
N LEU A 125 4.54 21.87 -1.56
CA LEU A 125 3.17 21.87 -2.07
C LEU A 125 2.92 20.61 -2.91
N GLY A 126 1.72 20.07 -2.80
CA GLY A 126 1.29 18.91 -3.58
C GLY A 126 -0.22 18.85 -3.76
N LEU A 127 -0.66 18.23 -4.85
CA LEU A 127 -2.05 17.81 -5.01
C LEU A 127 -2.24 16.46 -4.33
N LEU A 128 -2.98 16.44 -3.23
CA LEU A 128 -3.46 15.24 -2.58
C LEU A 128 -4.75 14.80 -3.28
N ILE A 129 -4.69 13.71 -4.04
CA ILE A 129 -5.89 13.04 -4.55
C ILE A 129 -6.30 11.95 -3.58
N ILE A 130 -7.56 11.97 -3.18
CA ILE A 130 -8.19 11.01 -2.29
C ILE A 130 -9.31 10.32 -3.04
N GLN A 131 -9.35 9.00 -2.96
CA GLN A 131 -10.32 8.16 -3.65
C GLN A 131 -10.93 7.20 -2.63
N TYR A 132 -12.24 7.08 -2.62
CA TYR A 132 -12.93 6.10 -1.77
C TYR A 132 -14.27 5.68 -2.39
N PRO A 133 -14.73 4.45 -2.13
CA PRO A 133 -16.03 3.98 -2.59
C PRO A 133 -17.16 4.63 -1.77
N LEU A 134 -18.21 5.08 -2.46
CA LEU A 134 -19.47 5.51 -1.85
C LEU A 134 -20.31 4.25 -1.63
N SER A 135 -20.36 3.78 -0.38
CA SER A 135 -21.27 2.69 0.00
C SER A 135 -22.66 3.27 0.30
N ASN A 136 -23.72 2.59 -0.13
CA ASN A 136 -25.11 2.94 0.21
C ASN A 136 -25.46 2.66 1.68
N SER A 137 -24.65 1.86 2.36
CA SER A 137 -24.77 1.61 3.80
C SER A 137 -23.95 2.62 4.59
N ASP A 138 -24.42 3.00 5.80
CA ASP A 138 -23.69 3.76 6.84
C ASP A 138 -22.43 3.01 7.33
N ASP A 139 -21.55 2.68 6.40
CA ASP A 139 -20.33 1.94 6.63
C ASP A 139 -19.35 2.93 7.27
N ARG A 140 -19.26 2.92 8.60
CA ARG A 140 -18.37 3.78 9.40
C ARG A 140 -16.87 3.57 9.09
N HIS A 141 -16.57 2.71 8.13
CA HIS A 141 -15.24 2.26 7.72
C HIS A 141 -14.83 2.78 6.33
N GLN A 142 -15.39 3.90 5.85
CA GLN A 142 -14.94 4.50 4.59
C GLN A 142 -13.45 4.88 4.62
N SER A 143 -12.91 5.27 5.78
CA SER A 143 -11.48 5.55 5.98
C SER A 143 -10.58 4.35 5.68
N LEU A 144 -11.02 3.13 5.96
CA LEU A 144 -10.27 1.91 5.67
C LEU A 144 -10.19 1.59 4.17
N LYS A 145 -11.15 2.08 3.39
CA LYS A 145 -11.25 1.88 1.94
C LYS A 145 -10.68 3.06 1.16
N GLU A 146 -10.27 4.12 1.85
CA GLU A 146 -9.72 5.29 1.21
C GLU A 146 -8.34 5.00 0.60
N ARG A 147 -8.01 5.74 -0.45
CA ARG A 147 -6.71 5.71 -1.11
C ARG A 147 -6.26 7.11 -1.38
N ARG A 148 -5.01 7.38 -1.06
CA ARG A 148 -4.41 8.69 -1.21
C ARG A 148 -3.20 8.60 -2.11
N GLN A 149 -3.05 9.62 -2.93
CA GLN A 149 -1.86 9.85 -3.73
C GLN A 149 -1.49 11.32 -3.65
N ILE A 150 -0.21 11.59 -3.44
CA ILE A 150 0.33 12.95 -3.55
C ILE A 150 1.01 13.09 -4.90
N ILE A 151 0.65 14.14 -5.61
CA ILE A 151 1.24 14.48 -6.90
C ILE A 151 1.89 15.87 -6.79
N ALA A 152 3.11 15.98 -7.31
CA ALA A 152 3.77 17.27 -7.42
C ALA A 152 2.98 18.18 -8.37
N LEU A 153 2.79 19.44 -7.98
CA LEU A 153 1.96 20.38 -8.77
C LEU A 153 2.52 20.61 -10.19
N ASN A 154 3.83 20.49 -10.39
CA ASN A 154 4.44 20.62 -11.71
C ASN A 154 4.13 19.45 -12.68
N LYS A 155 3.49 18.37 -12.20
CA LYS A 155 3.00 17.31 -13.09
C LYS A 155 1.62 17.70 -13.62
N PRO A 156 1.36 17.65 -14.92
CA PRO A 156 0.08 18.11 -15.48
C PRO A 156 -1.06 17.10 -15.30
N MET A 157 -0.74 15.87 -14.92
CA MET A 157 -1.70 14.78 -14.79
C MET A 157 -1.21 13.72 -13.82
N ALA A 158 -2.15 12.91 -13.36
CA ALA A 158 -1.95 11.79 -12.48
C ALA A 158 -2.80 10.62 -12.94
N VAL A 159 -2.41 9.45 -12.47
CA VAL A 159 -3.06 8.19 -12.75
C VAL A 159 -3.93 7.85 -11.56
N LEU A 160 -5.23 7.67 -11.77
CA LEU A 160 -6.13 7.10 -10.78
C LEU A 160 -6.39 5.63 -11.12
N SER A 161 -6.42 4.79 -10.08
CA SER A 161 -6.62 3.34 -10.24
C SER A 161 -7.63 2.84 -9.22
N PHE A 162 -8.74 2.35 -9.74
CA PHE A 162 -9.85 1.81 -9.00
C PHE A 162 -9.64 0.31 -8.80
N ASN A 163 -9.99 -0.16 -7.61
CA ASN A 163 -9.85 -1.56 -7.21
C ASN A 163 -11.18 -2.24 -6.88
N THR A 164 -12.27 -1.49 -6.89
CA THR A 164 -13.62 -2.01 -6.67
C THR A 164 -14.55 -1.39 -7.69
N SER A 165 -15.58 -2.13 -8.07
CA SER A 165 -16.71 -1.61 -8.81
C SER A 165 -17.61 -0.74 -7.94
N GLY A 166 -18.58 -0.07 -8.57
CA GLY A 166 -19.56 0.79 -7.93
C GLY A 166 -19.17 2.27 -7.97
N ARG A 167 -19.91 3.08 -7.23
CA ARG A 167 -19.73 4.52 -7.19
C ARG A 167 -18.55 4.88 -6.30
N HIS A 168 -17.65 5.70 -6.82
CA HIS A 168 -16.50 6.25 -6.10
C HIS A 168 -16.57 7.77 -6.08
N ARG A 169 -15.96 8.33 -5.04
CA ARG A 169 -15.70 9.76 -4.96
C ARG A 169 -14.21 10.01 -5.03
N VAL A 170 -13.84 10.99 -5.85
CA VAL A 170 -12.48 11.47 -5.99
C VAL A 170 -12.43 12.91 -5.54
N VAL A 171 -11.53 13.23 -4.62
CA VAL A 171 -11.31 14.58 -4.09
C VAL A 171 -9.86 14.97 -4.32
N GLY A 172 -9.62 16.06 -5.04
CA GLY A 172 -8.30 16.66 -5.22
C GLY A 172 -8.17 17.89 -4.33
N VAL A 173 -7.14 17.93 -3.49
CA VAL A 173 -6.90 19.01 -2.54
C VAL A 173 -5.47 19.49 -2.66
N ILE A 174 -5.25 20.80 -2.81
CA ILE A 174 -3.90 21.36 -2.76
C ILE A 174 -3.52 21.55 -1.30
N VAL A 175 -2.54 20.76 -0.86
CA VAL A 175 -2.05 20.76 0.52
C VAL A 175 -0.65 21.36 0.57
N ASN A 176 -0.37 22.06 1.67
CA ASN A 176 0.96 22.56 1.98
C ASN A 176 1.49 21.90 3.26
N GLN A 177 2.81 21.76 3.32
CA GLN A 177 3.54 21.30 4.49
C GLN A 177 4.85 22.05 4.57
N TRP A 178 5.16 22.56 5.76
CA TRP A 178 6.47 23.15 6.00
C TRP A 178 7.54 22.05 5.94
N GLY A 179 8.61 22.29 5.17
CA GLY A 179 9.72 21.37 5.03
C GLY A 179 9.82 20.75 3.63
N SER A 180 10.16 19.48 3.57
CA SER A 180 10.43 18.76 2.33
C SER A 180 9.19 18.06 1.76
N GLN A 181 9.24 17.70 0.48
CA GLN A 181 8.21 16.87 -0.15
C GLN A 181 8.03 15.51 0.56
N ARG A 182 9.08 15.01 1.22
CA ARG A 182 9.02 13.77 2.01
C ARG A 182 8.15 13.95 3.24
N ASP A 183 8.21 15.09 3.92
CA ASP A 183 7.37 15.38 5.08
C ASP A 183 5.89 15.44 4.68
N LEU A 184 5.60 15.96 3.48
CA LEU A 184 4.26 15.97 2.91
C LEU A 184 3.77 14.53 2.62
N ILE A 185 4.63 13.67 2.05
CA ILE A 185 4.34 12.24 1.84
C ILE A 185 4.12 11.51 3.17
N ASP A 186 5.01 11.68 4.14
CA ASP A 186 4.94 11.00 5.43
C ASP A 186 3.72 11.46 6.23
N ARG A 187 3.27 12.71 6.10
CA ARG A 187 2.06 13.20 6.77
C ARG A 187 0.77 12.61 6.19
N TYR A 188 0.64 12.55 4.87
CA TYR A 188 -0.64 12.20 4.23
C TYR A 188 -0.73 10.76 3.71
N LEU A 189 0.41 10.08 3.48
CA LEU A 189 0.46 8.71 2.95
C LEU A 189 0.94 7.66 3.95
N ASN A 190 1.34 8.05 5.16
CA ASN A 190 1.70 7.08 6.18
C ASN A 190 0.47 6.31 6.67
N MET A 191 0.60 4.98 6.72
CA MET A 191 -0.44 4.07 7.16
C MET A 191 -0.01 3.34 8.42
N ARG A 192 -0.94 3.18 9.37
CA ARG A 192 -0.82 2.29 10.53
C ARG A 192 -2.06 1.41 10.59
N ASP A 193 -1.85 0.10 10.71
CA ASP A 193 -2.93 -0.89 10.82
C ASP A 193 -3.99 -0.83 9.69
N GLY A 194 -3.58 -0.38 8.50
CA GLY A 194 -4.46 -0.27 7.32
C GLY A 194 -5.19 1.07 7.20
N GLU A 195 -5.05 1.98 8.16
CA GLU A 195 -5.62 3.33 8.14
C GLU A 195 -4.54 4.38 7.94
N TYR A 196 -4.88 5.48 7.27
CA TYR A 196 -3.97 6.62 7.19
C TYR A 196 -3.90 7.36 8.53
N THR A 197 -2.70 7.76 8.94
CA THR A 197 -2.51 8.42 10.24
C THR A 197 -3.11 9.83 10.31
N SER A 198 -3.32 10.48 9.16
CA SER A 198 -3.97 11.78 9.08
C SER A 198 -5.44 11.62 8.70
N ASN A 199 -6.35 12.26 9.43
CA ASN A 199 -7.77 12.28 9.10
C ASN A 199 -8.04 13.37 8.08
N VAL A 200 -8.13 12.99 6.80
CA VAL A 200 -8.35 13.92 5.69
C VAL A 200 -9.83 14.06 5.36
N ILE A 201 -10.54 12.94 5.36
CA ILE A 201 -11.98 12.90 5.12
C ILE A 201 -12.68 12.54 6.43
N SER A 202 -13.87 13.10 6.65
CA SER A 202 -14.72 12.70 7.76
C SER A 202 -15.09 11.22 7.67
N SER A 203 -15.48 10.61 8.79
CA SER A 203 -15.92 9.21 8.84
C SER A 203 -17.07 8.87 7.87
N HIS A 204 -17.78 9.90 7.39
CA HIS A 204 -18.91 9.76 6.49
C HIS A 204 -18.59 10.13 5.03
N GLY A 205 -17.35 10.51 4.70
CA GLY A 205 -16.98 10.89 3.33
C GLY A 205 -17.22 12.37 2.98
N ASP A 206 -18.13 13.04 3.68
CA ASP A 206 -18.76 14.25 3.13
C ASP A 206 -18.02 15.57 3.38
N CYS A 207 -16.96 15.57 4.19
CA CYS A 207 -16.20 16.79 4.49
C CYS A 207 -14.70 16.51 4.57
N LEU A 208 -13.89 17.51 4.22
CA LEU A 208 -12.46 17.51 4.49
C LEU A 208 -12.21 18.01 5.92
N THR A 209 -11.61 17.19 6.77
CA THR A 209 -11.34 17.54 8.18
C THR A 209 -9.89 17.96 8.36
N SER A 210 -9.65 19.03 9.14
CA SER A 210 -8.34 19.30 9.76
C SER A 210 -7.14 19.53 8.80
N ILE A 211 -7.38 19.94 7.55
CA ILE A 211 -6.31 20.24 6.58
C ILE A 211 -6.27 21.72 6.24
N LYS A 212 -5.07 22.29 6.25
CA LYS A 212 -4.80 23.57 5.61
C LYS A 212 -4.75 23.34 4.10
N MET A 213 -5.81 23.72 3.42
CA MET A 213 -5.95 23.57 1.97
C MET A 213 -5.92 24.94 1.28
N LEU A 214 -5.33 24.98 0.08
CA LEU A 214 -5.34 26.18 -0.75
C LEU A 214 -6.55 26.25 -1.69
N GLY A 215 -7.05 25.08 -2.09
CA GLY A 215 -8.21 24.88 -2.95
C GLY A 215 -8.51 23.39 -3.07
N SER A 216 -9.74 23.04 -3.46
CA SER A 216 -10.15 21.65 -3.63
C SER A 216 -11.22 21.49 -4.70
N SER A 217 -11.31 20.29 -5.27
CA SER A 217 -12.39 19.91 -6.19
C SER A 217 -12.70 18.43 -5.99
N CYS A 218 -13.93 18.04 -6.27
CA CYS A 218 -14.34 16.65 -6.22
C CYS A 218 -15.21 16.30 -7.44
N PHE A 219 -15.22 15.02 -7.76
CA PHE A 219 -16.17 14.45 -8.71
C PHE A 219 -16.50 13.01 -8.30
N ASP A 220 -17.70 12.57 -8.67
CA ASP A 220 -18.13 11.18 -8.52
C ASP A 220 -17.93 10.43 -9.84
N ILE A 221 -17.62 9.15 -9.74
CA ILE A 221 -17.50 8.28 -10.90
C ILE A 221 -18.06 6.90 -10.58
N ASP A 222 -18.82 6.33 -11.51
CA ASP A 222 -19.34 4.96 -11.38
C ASP A 222 -18.44 3.99 -12.14
N MET A 223 -17.94 2.96 -11.45
CA MET A 223 -17.00 1.97 -11.98
C MET A 223 -17.74 0.66 -12.26
N PRO A 224 -18.05 0.35 -13.53
CA PRO A 224 -18.73 -0.91 -13.86
C PRO A 224 -17.87 -2.13 -13.53
N GLU A 225 -18.52 -3.19 -13.06
CA GLU A 225 -17.85 -4.45 -12.68
C GLU A 225 -17.13 -5.11 -13.85
N ALA A 226 -17.64 -4.96 -15.07
CA ALA A 226 -17.06 -5.51 -16.29
C ALA A 226 -15.64 -4.99 -16.61
N LEU A 227 -15.22 -3.89 -16.01
CA LEU A 227 -13.86 -3.34 -16.19
C LEU A 227 -12.79 -4.09 -15.40
N PHE A 228 -13.19 -4.86 -14.40
CA PHE A 228 -12.29 -5.61 -13.55
C PHE A 228 -12.04 -7.02 -14.12
N ALA A 229 -10.85 -7.55 -13.89
CA ALA A 229 -10.53 -8.94 -14.21
C ALA A 229 -11.21 -9.90 -13.24
N GLU A 230 -11.72 -11.01 -13.78
CA GLU A 230 -12.10 -12.17 -12.98
C GLU A 230 -10.84 -12.80 -12.37
N LYS A 231 -10.92 -13.21 -11.11
CA LYS A 231 -9.80 -13.88 -10.44
C LYS A 231 -9.63 -15.28 -11.02
N PRO A 232 -8.43 -15.67 -11.46
CA PRO A 232 -8.19 -17.00 -11.97
C PRO A 232 -8.29 -18.06 -10.86
N ARG A 233 -8.54 -19.32 -11.23
CA ARG A 233 -8.75 -20.42 -10.27
C ARG A 233 -7.59 -20.65 -9.29
N ASP A 234 -6.37 -20.35 -9.70
CA ASP A 234 -5.16 -20.53 -8.89
C ASP A 234 -4.81 -19.30 -8.03
N TYR A 235 -5.68 -18.28 -7.98
CA TYR A 235 -5.40 -16.99 -7.33
C TYR A 235 -5.02 -17.11 -5.86
N GLU A 236 -5.86 -17.76 -5.05
CA GLU A 236 -5.59 -17.90 -3.60
C GLU A 236 -4.36 -18.76 -3.33
N TRP A 237 -4.11 -19.77 -4.18
CA TRP A 237 -2.96 -20.65 -4.03
C TRP A 237 -1.62 -19.95 -4.30
N VAL A 238 -1.50 -19.21 -5.41
CA VAL A 238 -0.29 -18.41 -5.71
C VAL A 238 -0.07 -17.36 -4.62
N ASN A 239 -1.15 -16.75 -4.12
CA ASN A 239 -1.07 -15.69 -3.13
C ASN A 239 -0.83 -16.18 -1.70
N SER A 240 -0.98 -17.48 -1.41
CA SER A 240 -0.63 -18.05 -0.09
C SER A 240 0.84 -17.85 0.32
N PHE A 241 1.71 -17.53 -0.64
CA PHE A 241 3.14 -17.25 -0.43
C PHE A 241 3.45 -15.76 -0.19
N PHE A 242 2.47 -14.87 -0.33
CA PHE A 242 2.66 -13.42 -0.24
C PHE A 242 1.75 -12.81 0.80
N LYS A 243 2.27 -11.87 1.60
CA LYS A 243 1.48 -11.17 2.62
C LYS A 243 0.37 -10.30 2.03
N ASN A 244 0.62 -9.67 0.89
CA ASN A 244 -0.29 -8.72 0.26
C ASN A 244 -0.91 -9.33 -0.99
N LYS A 245 -2.22 -9.21 -1.22
CA LYS A 245 -2.87 -9.65 -2.47
C LYS A 245 -2.42 -8.76 -3.67
N PRO A 246 -2.30 -9.31 -4.89
CA PRO A 246 -1.93 -8.54 -6.08
C PRO A 246 -3.08 -7.61 -6.47
N ARG A 247 -2.75 -6.46 -7.05
CA ARG A 247 -3.74 -5.45 -7.44
C ARG A 247 -4.30 -5.68 -8.84
N ASP A 248 -3.48 -6.24 -9.72
CA ASP A 248 -3.77 -6.41 -11.15
C ASP A 248 -3.23 -7.73 -11.70
N GLU A 249 -3.68 -8.10 -12.89
CA GLU A 249 -3.31 -9.34 -13.58
C GLU A 249 -1.81 -9.45 -13.83
N CYS A 250 -1.13 -8.34 -14.13
CA CYS A 250 0.31 -8.30 -14.35
C CYS A 250 1.07 -8.70 -13.06
N ALA A 251 0.74 -8.06 -11.94
CA ALA A 251 1.36 -8.35 -10.66
C ALA A 251 1.10 -9.81 -10.22
N PHE A 252 -0.07 -10.36 -10.58
CA PHE A 252 -0.36 -11.77 -10.35
C PHE A 252 0.44 -12.69 -11.29
N ARG A 253 0.60 -12.33 -12.57
CA ARG A 253 1.42 -13.06 -13.53
C ARG A 253 2.88 -13.11 -13.10
N ASP A 254 3.44 -11.99 -12.62
CA ASP A 254 4.81 -11.93 -12.09
C ASP A 254 4.97 -12.87 -10.89
N ARG A 255 3.97 -12.89 -9.99
CA ARG A 255 3.97 -13.83 -8.86
C ARG A 255 3.87 -15.28 -9.30
N ARG A 256 3.06 -15.60 -10.31
CA ARG A 256 2.98 -16.96 -10.89
C ARG A 256 4.34 -17.39 -11.43
N LEU A 257 5.03 -16.52 -12.16
CA LEU A 257 6.36 -16.79 -12.69
C LEU A 257 7.40 -17.04 -11.59
N LEU A 258 7.24 -16.46 -10.40
CA LEU A 258 8.11 -16.73 -9.25
C LEU A 258 7.70 -17.99 -8.47
N VAL A 259 6.41 -18.19 -8.26
CA VAL A 259 5.88 -19.28 -7.42
C VAL A 259 6.04 -20.64 -8.09
N TYR A 260 5.83 -20.75 -9.41
CA TYR A 260 5.89 -22.04 -10.09
C TYR A 260 7.30 -22.67 -10.06
N PRO A 261 8.39 -21.94 -10.37
CA PRO A 261 9.74 -22.48 -10.20
C PRO A 261 10.08 -22.73 -8.73
N PHE A 262 9.63 -21.85 -7.83
CA PHE A 262 9.86 -22.05 -6.39
C PHE A 262 9.22 -23.34 -5.88
N GLN A 263 8.08 -23.75 -6.43
CA GLN A 263 7.45 -25.03 -6.11
C GLN A 263 8.23 -26.21 -6.65
N LEU A 264 8.79 -26.09 -7.85
CA LEU A 264 9.66 -27.12 -8.43
C LEU A 264 10.85 -27.41 -7.52
N VAL A 265 11.33 -26.43 -6.75
CA VAL A 265 12.42 -26.61 -5.76
C VAL A 265 11.89 -26.99 -4.37
N ARG A 266 10.78 -26.40 -3.92
CA ARG A 266 10.22 -26.59 -2.58
C ARG A 266 9.66 -27.99 -2.38
N PHE A 267 8.98 -28.57 -3.37
CA PHE A 267 8.42 -29.92 -3.23
C PHE A 267 9.51 -30.99 -3.09
N PRO A 268 10.58 -31.00 -3.92
CA PRO A 268 11.73 -31.87 -3.68
C PRO A 268 12.40 -31.61 -2.34
N TYR A 269 12.60 -30.35 -1.93
CA TYR A 269 13.19 -30.04 -0.62
C TYR A 269 12.35 -30.59 0.54
N LEU A 270 11.02 -30.41 0.50
CA LEU A 270 10.11 -30.98 1.51
C LEU A 270 10.11 -32.51 1.46
N GLY A 271 10.21 -33.11 0.28
CA GLY A 271 10.39 -34.54 0.08
C GLY A 271 11.67 -35.05 0.73
N VAL A 272 12.82 -34.43 0.45
CA VAL A 272 14.11 -34.77 1.07
C VAL A 272 14.05 -34.60 2.58
N LYS A 273 13.49 -33.49 3.08
CA LYS A 273 13.32 -33.26 4.51
C LYS A 273 12.43 -34.33 5.16
N ALA A 274 11.35 -34.74 4.49
CA ALA A 274 10.48 -35.81 4.96
C ALA A 274 11.22 -37.16 4.99
N ILE A 275 11.98 -37.48 3.96
CA ILE A 275 12.79 -38.71 3.86
C ILE A 275 13.85 -38.74 4.97
N VAL A 276 14.60 -37.65 5.18
CA VAL A 276 15.60 -37.56 6.25
C VAL A 276 14.96 -37.73 7.62
N LYS A 277 13.86 -37.01 7.91
CA LYS A 277 13.15 -37.16 9.19
C LYS A 277 12.61 -38.57 9.38
N PHE A 278 12.07 -39.18 8.32
CA PHE A 278 11.59 -40.55 8.34
C PHE A 278 12.74 -41.52 8.63
N ALA A 279 13.90 -41.37 7.97
CA ALA A 279 15.08 -42.21 8.19
C ALA A 279 15.61 -42.10 9.62
N VAL A 280 15.70 -40.89 10.18
CA VAL A 280 16.13 -40.67 11.56
C VAL A 280 15.12 -41.26 12.55
N ALA A 281 13.82 -41.05 12.32
CA ALA A 281 12.78 -41.64 13.15
C ALA A 281 12.81 -43.17 13.08
N LEU A 282 13.02 -43.74 11.89
CA LEU A 282 13.12 -45.18 11.67
C LEU A 282 14.33 -45.77 12.39
N LEU A 283 15.49 -45.13 12.27
CA LEU A 283 16.69 -45.52 13.01
C LEU A 283 16.44 -45.48 14.52
N GLY A 284 15.82 -44.43 15.03
CA GLY A 284 15.45 -44.32 16.44
C GLY A 284 14.52 -45.45 16.88
N VAL A 285 13.50 -45.78 16.08
CA VAL A 285 12.60 -46.91 16.34
C VAL A 285 13.38 -48.23 16.34
N ILE A 286 14.28 -48.46 15.39
CA ILE A 286 15.10 -49.67 15.32
C ILE A 286 15.97 -49.79 16.58
N VAL A 287 16.71 -48.74 16.94
CA VAL A 287 17.58 -48.73 18.12
C VAL A 287 16.77 -48.98 19.40
N LEU A 288 15.65 -48.29 19.59
CA LEU A 288 14.81 -48.51 20.77
C LEU A 288 14.21 -49.92 20.82
N ASN A 289 13.87 -50.51 19.67
CA ASN A 289 13.42 -51.91 19.61
C ASN A 289 14.56 -52.90 19.91
N LEU A 290 15.78 -52.62 19.44
CA LEU A 290 16.97 -53.42 19.73
C LEU A 290 17.34 -53.38 21.22
N VAL A 291 17.18 -52.23 21.87
CA VAL A 291 17.31 -52.05 23.34
C VAL A 291 16.05 -52.55 24.08
N GLY A 292 15.01 -52.92 23.34
CA GLY A 292 13.79 -53.53 23.84
C GLY A 292 12.88 -52.58 24.58
N MET A 293 12.87 -51.28 24.30
CA MET A 293 12.02 -50.33 25.01
C MET A 293 10.52 -50.53 24.71
N ARG A 294 9.65 -50.32 25.70
CA ARG A 294 8.18 -50.26 25.59
C ARG A 294 7.72 -48.82 25.39
N GLY A 295 6.54 -48.64 24.78
CA GLY A 295 5.96 -47.31 24.57
C GLY A 295 6.60 -46.50 23.43
N ILE A 296 7.22 -47.16 22.44
CA ILE A 296 7.79 -46.47 21.28
C ILE A 296 6.66 -45.83 20.47
N ASN A 297 6.77 -44.52 20.21
CA ASN A 297 5.79 -43.79 19.42
C ASN A 297 6.13 -43.86 17.93
N TYR A 298 5.27 -44.48 17.13
CA TYR A 298 5.45 -44.66 15.68
C TYR A 298 4.85 -43.51 14.84
N ALA A 299 4.18 -42.53 15.47
CA ALA A 299 3.57 -41.41 14.76
C ALA A 299 4.57 -40.57 13.93
N PRO A 300 5.85 -40.38 14.33
CA PRO A 300 6.85 -39.70 13.51
C PRO A 300 7.15 -40.38 12.17
N LEU A 301 6.93 -41.69 12.05
CA LEU A 301 7.05 -42.41 10.78
C LEU A 301 5.87 -42.16 9.84
N ARG A 302 4.66 -42.04 10.39
CA ARG A 302 3.43 -41.77 9.62
C ARG A 302 3.31 -40.30 9.22
N HIS A 303 3.87 -39.39 10.02
CA HIS A 303 3.77 -37.95 9.84
C HIS A 303 5.13 -37.23 9.95
N PRO A 304 6.13 -37.58 9.11
CA PRO A 304 7.50 -37.05 9.23
C PRO A 304 7.58 -35.53 9.06
N LEU A 305 6.65 -34.91 8.32
CA LEU A 305 6.65 -33.46 8.17
C LEU A 305 6.07 -32.72 9.38
N LYS A 306 5.12 -33.32 10.10
CA LYS A 306 4.42 -32.70 11.24
C LYS A 306 5.12 -32.94 12.57
N MET A 307 5.74 -34.12 12.75
CA MET A 307 6.40 -34.49 14.00
C MET A 307 7.92 -34.44 13.90
N SER A 308 8.59 -34.33 15.04
CA SER A 308 10.05 -34.41 15.15
C SER A 308 10.48 -35.86 15.38
N PRO A 309 11.64 -36.31 14.85
CA PRO A 309 12.17 -37.64 15.14
C PRO A 309 12.37 -37.92 16.64
N GLY A 310 12.64 -36.88 17.45
CA GLY A 310 12.77 -37.03 18.90
C GLY A 310 11.51 -37.55 19.61
N ASN A 311 10.34 -37.37 18.99
CA ASN A 311 9.07 -37.84 19.54
C ASN A 311 8.97 -39.37 19.57
N VAL A 312 9.85 -40.09 18.86
CA VAL A 312 9.91 -41.56 18.89
C VAL A 312 10.13 -42.09 20.31
N GLY A 313 10.89 -41.36 21.14
CA GLY A 313 11.20 -41.74 22.52
C GLY A 313 10.31 -41.10 23.59
N ALA A 314 9.30 -40.30 23.21
CA ALA A 314 8.55 -39.48 24.16
C ALA A 314 7.71 -40.29 25.17
N ASP A 315 7.17 -41.42 24.74
CA ASP A 315 6.26 -42.26 25.54
C ASP A 315 6.94 -43.53 26.08
N VAL A 316 8.27 -43.53 26.13
CA VAL A 316 9.03 -44.73 26.48
C VAL A 316 8.94 -45.02 27.98
N THR A 317 8.36 -46.16 28.34
CA THR A 317 7.98 -46.50 29.73
C THR A 317 8.84 -47.58 30.40
N GLY A 318 9.87 -48.11 29.73
CA GLY A 318 10.83 -49.07 30.31
C GLY A 318 11.23 -50.21 29.35
N SER A 319 12.14 -51.09 29.76
CA SER A 319 12.63 -52.20 28.91
C SER A 319 11.71 -53.43 28.96
N ARG A 320 11.44 -54.03 27.79
CA ARG A 320 10.77 -55.32 27.56
C ARG A 320 11.63 -56.49 28.05
N PHE A 321 12.94 -56.30 28.19
CA PHE A 321 13.89 -57.36 28.54
C PHE A 321 13.98 -57.64 30.03
N ILE A 322 13.39 -56.80 30.88
CA ILE A 322 13.21 -57.10 32.30
C ILE A 322 11.86 -57.80 32.45
N TRP A 323 11.82 -59.11 32.15
CA TRP A 323 10.71 -59.95 32.60
C TRP A 323 10.92 -60.28 34.08
N LYS A 324 9.97 -59.86 34.92
CA LYS A 324 9.99 -60.16 36.35
C LYS A 324 9.37 -61.55 36.58
N MET A 325 10.11 -62.62 36.29
CA MET A 325 9.78 -63.98 36.75
C MET A 325 10.58 -64.28 38.02
N GLY A 326 10.01 -63.95 39.20
CA GLY A 326 10.70 -64.12 40.48
C GLY A 326 11.99 -63.29 40.62
N ASN A 327 12.85 -63.65 41.57
CA ASN A 327 14.07 -62.92 41.97
C ASN A 327 15.29 -63.09 41.01
N ARG A 328 15.11 -63.63 39.80
CA ARG A 328 16.22 -63.85 38.86
C ARG A 328 15.93 -63.21 37.50
N HIS A 329 16.86 -62.39 37.04
CA HIS A 329 16.83 -61.78 35.71
C HIS A 329 17.46 -62.76 34.69
N LEU A 330 16.64 -63.31 33.79
CA LEU A 330 17.10 -64.15 32.68
C LEU A 330 17.23 -63.31 31.41
N ILE A 331 18.47 -63.13 30.94
CA ILE A 331 18.79 -62.39 29.71
C ILE A 331 18.75 -63.38 28.54
N PHE A 332 17.75 -63.26 27.66
CA PHE A 332 17.66 -64.11 26.46
C PHE A 332 18.66 -63.62 25.39
N PRO A 333 19.46 -64.51 24.77
CA PRO A 333 20.43 -64.11 23.75
C PRO A 333 19.72 -63.72 22.44
N PHE A 334 19.70 -62.42 22.17
CA PHE A 334 18.91 -61.74 21.13
C PHE A 334 19.48 -61.87 19.70
N ILE A 335 20.62 -62.55 19.54
CA ILE A 335 21.39 -62.57 18.28
C ILE A 335 20.66 -63.33 17.16
N PHE A 336 19.70 -64.21 17.50
CA PHE A 336 19.04 -65.10 16.53
C PHE A 336 17.58 -64.75 16.19
N SER A 337 17.07 -63.58 16.59
CA SER A 337 15.71 -63.21 16.17
C SER A 337 15.70 -62.86 14.66
N PRO A 338 14.79 -63.41 13.84
CA PRO A 338 14.71 -63.06 12.42
C PRO A 338 14.53 -61.54 12.18
N LEU A 339 13.91 -60.85 13.14
CA LEU A 339 13.72 -59.40 13.15
C LEU A 339 15.03 -58.62 13.33
N THR A 340 15.98 -59.10 14.14
CA THR A 340 17.28 -58.44 14.34
C THR A 340 18.17 -58.59 13.12
N ILE A 341 18.17 -59.75 12.47
CA ILE A 341 18.91 -59.99 11.22
C ILE A 341 18.37 -59.08 10.10
N LEU A 342 17.05 -58.99 9.96
CA LEU A 342 16.41 -58.11 8.98
C LEU A 342 16.72 -56.62 9.26
N GLN A 343 16.73 -56.21 10.53
CA GLN A 343 17.10 -54.85 10.94
C GLN A 343 18.56 -54.52 10.64
N VAL A 344 19.49 -55.44 10.91
CA VAL A 344 20.92 -55.27 10.57
C VAL A 344 21.12 -55.17 9.06
N LEU A 345 20.40 -55.97 8.27
CA LEU A 345 20.47 -55.93 6.81
C LEU A 345 19.96 -54.58 6.25
N ILE A 346 18.84 -54.08 6.78
CA ILE A 346 18.28 -52.78 6.39
C ILE A 346 19.23 -51.63 6.77
N VAL A 347 19.83 -51.68 7.96
CA VAL A 347 20.82 -50.68 8.41
C VAL A 347 22.07 -50.72 7.52
N ALA A 348 22.57 -51.90 7.15
CA ALA A 348 23.73 -52.05 6.28
C ALA A 348 23.48 -51.49 4.85
N VAL A 349 22.28 -51.71 4.30
CA VAL A 349 21.92 -51.16 2.98
C VAL A 349 21.77 -49.64 3.04
N LEU A 350 21.18 -49.10 4.11
CA LEU A 350 21.00 -47.66 4.28
C LEU A 350 22.32 -46.92 4.53
N THR A 351 23.27 -47.50 5.28
CA THR A 351 24.58 -46.88 5.55
C THR A 351 25.45 -46.79 4.29
N VAL A 352 25.43 -47.81 3.43
CA VAL A 352 26.15 -47.79 2.14
C VAL A 352 25.56 -46.73 1.20
N GLY A 353 24.23 -46.58 1.15
CA GLY A 353 23.56 -45.57 0.32
C GLY A 353 23.76 -44.12 0.80
N LEU A 354 23.74 -43.87 2.11
CA LEU A 354 23.94 -42.53 2.68
C LEU A 354 25.40 -42.04 2.54
N GLY A 355 26.38 -42.95 2.57
CA GLY A 355 27.80 -42.63 2.47
C GLY A 355 28.15 -41.94 1.15
N ALA A 356 27.60 -42.40 0.02
CA ALA A 356 27.83 -41.82 -1.29
C ALA A 356 27.27 -40.38 -1.41
N LEU A 357 26.09 -40.12 -0.83
CA LEU A 357 25.49 -38.78 -0.83
C LEU A 357 26.31 -37.79 0.01
N LEU A 358 26.80 -38.24 1.18
CA LEU A 358 27.60 -37.41 2.08
C LEU A 358 28.94 -37.03 1.45
N GLN A 359 29.58 -37.95 0.73
CA GLN A 359 30.82 -37.70 -0.03
C GLN A 359 30.65 -36.67 -1.14
N LEU A 360 29.48 -36.65 -1.79
CA LEU A 360 29.18 -35.70 -2.87
C LEU A 360 28.98 -34.27 -2.31
N LEU A 361 28.31 -34.15 -1.16
CA LEU A 361 28.11 -32.86 -0.48
C LEU A 361 29.41 -32.28 0.10
N THR A 362 30.29 -33.12 0.64
CA THR A 362 31.60 -32.65 1.17
C THR A 362 32.53 -32.20 0.04
N ALA A 363 32.56 -32.91 -1.09
CA ALA A 363 33.34 -32.50 -2.27
C ALA A 363 32.90 -31.12 -2.80
N PHE A 364 31.59 -30.86 -2.85
CA PHE A 364 31.06 -29.56 -3.29
C PHE A 364 31.44 -28.41 -2.35
N ALA A 365 31.35 -28.64 -1.03
CA ALA A 365 31.71 -27.63 -0.03
C ALA A 365 33.22 -27.28 -0.06
N ILE A 366 34.09 -28.26 -0.26
CA ILE A 366 35.54 -28.05 -0.39
C ILE A 366 35.85 -27.24 -1.66
N GLY A 367 35.18 -27.53 -2.78
CA GLY A 367 35.35 -26.79 -4.03
C GLY A 367 35.09 -25.27 -3.88
N MET A 368 33.98 -24.91 -3.22
CA MET A 368 33.62 -23.50 -2.97
C MET A 368 34.66 -22.75 -2.12
N LEU A 369 35.25 -23.42 -1.13
CA LEU A 369 36.22 -22.81 -0.21
C LEU A 369 37.55 -22.51 -0.94
N VAL A 370 38.04 -23.44 -1.77
CA VAL A 370 39.26 -23.27 -2.56
C VAL A 370 39.13 -22.10 -3.55
N THR A 371 37.99 -21.96 -4.21
CA THR A 371 37.74 -20.85 -5.14
C THR A 371 37.77 -19.49 -4.44
N GLY A 372 37.16 -19.39 -3.25
CA GLY A 372 37.15 -18.13 -2.47
C GLY A 372 38.54 -17.67 -2.05
N VAL A 373 39.41 -18.59 -1.60
CA VAL A 373 40.79 -18.27 -1.21
C VAL A 373 41.62 -17.79 -2.41
N PHE A 374 41.44 -18.40 -3.58
CA PHE A 374 42.14 -18.01 -4.81
C PHE A 374 41.82 -16.56 -5.23
N PHE A 375 40.54 -16.17 -5.24
CA PHE A 375 40.15 -14.82 -5.62
C PHE A 375 40.64 -13.75 -4.62
N GLY A 376 40.60 -14.05 -3.31
CA GLY A 376 41.14 -13.15 -2.29
C GLY A 376 42.64 -12.89 -2.46
N PHE A 377 43.40 -13.92 -2.83
CA PHE A 377 44.83 -13.81 -3.08
C PHE A 377 45.13 -12.97 -4.34
N VAL A 378 44.39 -13.17 -5.43
CA VAL A 378 44.54 -12.38 -6.67
C VAL A 378 44.26 -10.89 -6.42
N SER A 379 43.21 -10.56 -5.65
CA SER A 379 42.90 -9.17 -5.30
C SER A 379 44.01 -8.52 -4.47
N LEU A 380 44.63 -9.26 -3.53
CA LEU A 380 45.73 -8.76 -2.72
C LEU A 380 46.98 -8.47 -3.57
N VAL A 381 47.31 -9.35 -4.51
CA VAL A 381 48.46 -9.19 -5.42
C VAL A 381 48.25 -8.01 -6.37
N LEU A 382 47.04 -7.81 -6.89
CA LEU A 382 46.70 -6.64 -7.72
C LEU A 382 46.83 -5.34 -6.93
N PHE A 383 46.43 -5.34 -5.66
CA PHE A 383 46.54 -4.17 -4.78
C PHE A 383 48.00 -3.85 -4.41
N TRP A 384 48.88 -4.85 -4.38
CA TRP A 384 50.30 -4.70 -4.07
C TRP A 384 51.15 -4.33 -5.30
N ALA A 385 50.74 -4.77 -6.50
CA ALA A 385 51.45 -4.50 -7.76
C ALA A 385 51.31 -3.03 -8.21
N GLU A 386 50.27 -2.33 -7.79
CA GLU A 386 50.15 -0.88 -7.94
C GLU A 386 51.02 -0.18 -6.87
N GLY A 387 52.35 -0.23 -7.06
CA GLY A 387 53.36 0.51 -6.29
C GLY A 387 53.24 2.03 -6.49
N VAL A 388 52.08 2.57 -6.16
CA VAL A 388 51.74 3.99 -6.26
C VAL A 388 52.18 4.64 -4.96
N ASP A 389 53.14 5.56 -5.05
CA ASP A 389 53.51 6.42 -3.94
C ASP A 389 52.38 7.46 -3.71
N TRP A 390 51.38 7.01 -2.97
CA TRP A 390 50.15 7.75 -2.71
C TRP A 390 50.45 9.08 -2.01
N ASN A 391 51.49 9.16 -1.17
CA ASN A 391 51.80 10.36 -0.39
C ASN A 391 52.18 11.55 -1.29
N ALA A 392 53.06 11.35 -2.26
CA ALA A 392 53.46 12.40 -3.20
C ALA A 392 52.32 12.84 -4.15
N LYS A 393 51.42 11.90 -4.48
CA LYS A 393 50.24 12.16 -5.30
C LYS A 393 49.16 12.92 -4.52
N PHE A 394 48.96 12.57 -3.24
CA PHE A 394 48.02 13.23 -2.32
C PHE A 394 48.43 14.68 -2.03
N GLU A 395 49.71 15.00 -1.89
CA GLU A 395 50.16 16.38 -1.62
C GLU A 395 49.93 17.33 -2.81
N ARG A 396 50.20 16.87 -4.05
CA ARG A 396 49.92 17.66 -5.27
C ARG A 396 48.41 17.86 -5.48
N LEU A 397 47.61 16.86 -5.11
CA LEU A 397 46.16 16.94 -5.09
C LEU A 397 45.67 17.96 -4.05
N ASN A 398 46.20 17.93 -2.83
CA ASN A 398 45.79 18.84 -1.75
C ASN A 398 46.07 20.32 -2.04
N ARG A 399 47.20 20.66 -2.68
CA ARG A 399 47.49 22.05 -3.09
C ARG A 399 46.53 22.56 -4.16
N LYS A 400 46.25 21.76 -5.19
CA LYS A 400 45.24 22.09 -6.22
C LYS A 400 43.84 22.17 -5.61
N LEU A 401 43.54 21.33 -4.62
CA LEU A 401 42.27 21.35 -3.91
C LEU A 401 42.05 22.70 -3.22
N ASN A 402 43.04 23.22 -2.49
CA ASN A 402 42.90 24.46 -1.72
C ASN A 402 42.75 25.74 -2.57
N GLU A 403 43.38 25.80 -3.74
CA GLU A 403 43.15 26.90 -4.68
C GLU A 403 41.79 26.78 -5.37
N SER A 404 41.41 25.55 -5.72
CA SER A 404 40.09 25.27 -6.30
C SER A 404 38.94 25.53 -5.32
N THR A 405 39.12 25.33 -4.01
CA THR A 405 38.06 25.55 -3.01
C THR A 405 37.74 27.03 -2.83
N ARG A 406 38.74 27.92 -2.89
CA ARG A 406 38.52 29.38 -2.82
C ARG A 406 37.84 29.92 -4.08
N ALA A 407 38.26 29.47 -5.26
CA ALA A 407 37.59 29.80 -6.51
C ALA A 407 36.16 29.21 -6.57
N ALA A 408 35.99 27.99 -6.06
CA ALA A 408 34.68 27.33 -5.95
C ALA A 408 33.76 28.03 -4.95
N ALA A 409 34.27 28.59 -3.84
CA ALA A 409 33.46 29.34 -2.89
C ALA A 409 32.86 30.62 -3.52
N LYS A 410 33.68 31.39 -4.26
CA LYS A 410 33.17 32.57 -5.00
C LYS A 410 32.19 32.17 -6.09
N ARG A 411 32.49 31.13 -6.86
CA ARG A 411 31.57 30.57 -7.87
C ARG A 411 30.26 30.06 -7.24
N LYS A 412 30.31 29.47 -6.04
CA LYS A 412 29.13 29.03 -5.29
C LYS A 412 28.25 30.21 -4.86
N CYS A 413 28.81 31.33 -4.43
CA CYS A 413 28.00 32.51 -4.08
C CYS A 413 27.27 33.08 -5.30
N PHE A 414 27.98 33.32 -6.41
CA PHE A 414 27.34 33.78 -7.64
C PHE A 414 26.36 32.76 -8.22
N ALA A 415 26.73 31.47 -8.23
CA ALA A 415 25.84 30.40 -8.68
C ALA A 415 24.62 30.26 -7.77
N ASN A 416 24.71 30.51 -6.46
CA ASN A 416 23.57 30.44 -5.56
C ASN A 416 22.58 31.58 -5.84
N GLU A 417 23.05 32.80 -6.07
CA GLU A 417 22.17 33.91 -6.44
C GLU A 417 21.53 33.68 -7.82
N GLU A 418 22.32 33.23 -8.80
CA GLU A 418 21.81 32.91 -10.14
C GLU A 418 20.80 31.75 -10.10
N ASN A 419 21.10 30.69 -9.34
CA ASN A 419 20.19 29.56 -9.12
C ASN A 419 18.92 30.00 -8.39
N ALA A 420 18.98 30.93 -7.45
CA ALA A 420 17.80 31.47 -6.77
C ALA A 420 16.91 32.26 -7.76
N ARG A 421 17.51 33.08 -8.62
CA ARG A 421 16.76 33.79 -9.69
C ARG A 421 16.14 32.82 -10.69
N ARG A 422 16.91 31.82 -11.14
CA ARG A 422 16.41 30.76 -12.05
C ARG A 422 15.25 29.99 -11.41
N LYS A 423 15.38 29.56 -10.15
CA LYS A 423 14.31 28.89 -9.40
C LYS A 423 13.05 29.75 -9.29
N LYS A 424 13.17 31.06 -9.08
CA LYS A 424 12.03 31.96 -9.02
C LYS A 424 11.31 32.07 -10.38
N LEU A 425 12.07 32.20 -11.47
CA LEU A 425 11.52 32.24 -12.82
C LEU A 425 10.89 30.90 -13.24
N ASP A 426 11.53 29.78 -12.88
CA ASP A 426 11.01 28.45 -13.15
C ASP A 426 9.73 28.20 -12.35
N LEU A 427 9.67 28.61 -11.08
CA LEU A 427 8.45 28.57 -10.27
C LEU A 427 7.34 29.43 -10.88
N GLU A 428 7.66 30.63 -11.37
CA GLU A 428 6.68 31.48 -12.05
C GLU A 428 6.11 30.82 -13.29
N ARG A 429 6.96 30.17 -14.09
CA ARG A 429 6.52 29.39 -15.26
C ARG A 429 5.66 28.19 -14.85
N GLU A 430 6.09 27.42 -13.86
CA GLU A 430 5.33 26.26 -13.34
C GLU A 430 3.95 26.68 -12.83
N VAL A 431 3.86 27.78 -12.06
CA VAL A 431 2.59 28.31 -11.57
C VAL A 431 1.72 28.83 -12.71
N GLN A 432 2.29 29.51 -13.70
CA GLN A 432 1.54 29.99 -14.85
C GLN A 432 1.00 28.85 -15.72
N GLU A 433 1.72 27.74 -15.80
CA GLU A 433 1.27 26.50 -16.45
C GLU A 433 0.16 25.77 -15.67
N LEU A 434 -0.09 26.11 -14.40
CA LEU A 434 -1.19 25.55 -13.63
C LEU A 434 -2.52 26.29 -13.84
N ILE A 435 -2.49 27.52 -14.34
CA ILE A 435 -3.70 28.37 -14.42
C ILE A 435 -4.65 27.83 -15.51
N CYS A 436 -5.93 27.66 -15.15
CA CYS A 436 -6.96 27.16 -16.07
C CYS A 436 -7.18 28.10 -17.27
N GLU A 437 -7.12 29.41 -17.07
CA GLU A 437 -7.33 30.42 -18.12
C GLU A 437 -6.25 30.37 -19.21
N THR A 438 -5.00 30.06 -18.83
CA THR A 438 -3.87 30.04 -19.77
C THR A 438 -3.78 28.73 -20.54
N THR A 439 -4.15 27.61 -19.90
CA THR A 439 -3.95 26.27 -20.46
C THR A 439 -5.24 25.58 -20.91
N GLY A 440 -6.40 26.13 -20.57
CA GLY A 440 -7.70 25.50 -20.71
C GLY A 440 -7.89 24.29 -19.79
N PRO A 441 -9.11 23.74 -19.70
CA PRO A 441 -9.32 22.44 -19.07
C PRO A 441 -8.52 21.39 -19.84
N ARG A 442 -7.45 20.89 -19.22
CA ARG A 442 -6.58 19.90 -19.84
C ARG A 442 -7.36 18.62 -20.04
N THR A 443 -7.70 18.26 -21.27
CA THR A 443 -8.17 16.90 -21.56
C THR A 443 -7.02 15.95 -21.27
N PRO A 444 -7.16 14.99 -20.33
CA PRO A 444 -6.08 14.08 -19.98
C PRO A 444 -5.86 13.06 -21.10
N ASP A 445 -5.06 13.45 -22.09
CA ASP A 445 -4.69 12.64 -23.24
C ASP A 445 -3.18 12.41 -23.25
N ILE A 446 -2.77 11.16 -23.02
CA ILE A 446 -1.38 10.72 -23.06
C ILE A 446 -0.74 11.05 -24.40
N ARG A 447 -1.49 11.00 -25.51
CA ARG A 447 -0.96 11.26 -26.86
C ARG A 447 -0.54 12.72 -27.04
N ARG A 448 -1.09 13.64 -26.24
CA ARG A 448 -0.70 15.05 -26.23
C ARG A 448 0.54 15.32 -25.39
N LEU A 449 1.00 14.36 -24.57
CA LEU A 449 2.24 14.50 -23.82
C LEU A 449 3.46 14.40 -24.75
N LYS A 450 4.27 15.45 -24.79
CA LYS A 450 5.58 15.40 -25.44
C LYS A 450 6.43 14.30 -24.81
N PHE A 451 7.04 13.44 -25.63
CA PHE A 451 7.90 12.37 -25.15
C PHE A 451 9.15 12.94 -24.44
N ARG A 452 9.13 12.88 -23.12
CA ARG A 452 10.21 13.29 -22.20
C ARG A 452 10.44 12.20 -21.16
N PRO A 453 11.64 12.10 -20.54
CA PRO A 453 11.90 11.14 -19.47
C PRO A 453 10.85 11.15 -18.34
N SER A 454 10.32 12.32 -17.99
CA SER A 454 9.24 12.48 -17.00
C SER A 454 7.88 11.91 -17.41
N THR A 455 7.65 11.73 -18.72
CA THR A 455 6.40 11.24 -19.29
C THR A 455 6.44 9.75 -19.66
N ILE A 456 7.63 9.13 -19.75
CA ILE A 456 7.79 7.70 -20.08
C ILE A 456 6.97 6.82 -19.13
N TYR A 457 6.90 7.20 -17.85
CA TYR A 457 6.08 6.53 -16.86
C TYR A 457 4.59 6.44 -17.28
N PHE A 458 4.01 7.52 -17.80
CA PHE A 458 2.61 7.54 -18.23
C PHE A 458 2.38 6.62 -19.43
N TYR A 459 3.31 6.57 -20.38
CA TYR A 459 3.25 5.63 -21.51
C TYR A 459 3.38 4.16 -21.05
N ALA A 460 4.28 3.87 -20.11
CA ALA A 460 4.44 2.54 -19.55
C ALA A 460 3.18 2.09 -18.78
N VAL A 461 2.57 2.99 -18.00
CA VAL A 461 1.31 2.74 -17.31
C VAL A 461 0.17 2.51 -18.31
N ALA A 462 0.07 3.34 -19.35
CA ALA A 462 -0.93 3.19 -20.40
C ALA A 462 -0.80 1.84 -21.13
N LEU A 463 0.44 1.42 -21.41
CA LEU A 463 0.73 0.13 -22.02
C LEU A 463 0.34 -1.02 -21.08
N LYS A 464 0.68 -0.90 -19.79
CA LYS A 464 0.30 -1.89 -18.77
C LYS A 464 -1.21 -2.08 -18.72
N TRP A 465 -2.02 -1.03 -18.78
CA TRP A 465 -3.49 -1.12 -18.73
C TRP A 465 -4.13 -1.73 -19.96
N LYS A 466 -3.49 -1.59 -21.13
CA LYS A 466 -3.96 -2.29 -22.33
C LYS A 466 -3.83 -3.81 -22.19
N VAL A 467 -2.89 -4.28 -21.38
CA VAL A 467 -2.55 -5.70 -21.25
C VAL A 467 -3.13 -6.31 -19.96
N CYS A 468 -3.23 -5.52 -18.89
CA CYS A 468 -3.54 -6.01 -17.55
C CYS A 468 -4.66 -5.18 -16.92
N ARG A 469 -5.69 -5.88 -16.45
CA ARG A 469 -6.82 -5.30 -15.71
C ARG A 469 -6.61 -5.44 -14.21
N ASN A 470 -7.24 -4.55 -13.44
CA ASN A 470 -7.26 -4.65 -11.98
C ASN A 470 -8.24 -5.76 -11.56
N PHE A 471 -7.92 -6.49 -10.49
CA PHE A 471 -8.89 -7.42 -9.89
C PHE A 471 -9.90 -6.63 -9.05
N SER A 472 -11.16 -7.07 -9.03
CA SER A 472 -12.12 -6.55 -8.06
C SER A 472 -11.71 -6.97 -6.65
N ALA A 473 -11.66 -6.01 -5.73
CA ALA A 473 -11.58 -6.33 -4.30
C ALA A 473 -12.95 -6.87 -3.89
N SER A 474 -13.02 -8.18 -3.70
CA SER A 474 -14.16 -8.90 -3.14
C SER A 474 -14.13 -8.82 -1.63
#